data_AF-A0A5J4W6X4-F1
#
_entry.id   AF-A0A5J4W6X4-F1
#
_cell.length_a   1.000
_cell.length_b   1.000
_cell.length_c   1.000
_cell.angle_alpha   90.00
_cell.angle_beta   90.00
_cell.angle_gamma   90.00
#
_symmetry.space_group_name_H-M   'P 1'
#
loop_
_entity.id
_entity.type
_entity.pdbx_description
1 polymer ?
#
loop_
_entity_poly.entity_id
_entity_poly.type
_entity_poly.pdbx_seq_one_letter_code
_entity_poly.pdbx_strand_id
1 'polypeptide(L)'
;MDMLPLSEKINIAEKPSDIIFADFPDRPGSAHVYKELKLGSKLALMLGDILEDYNLANLRGMQLVLFDDAILHLARIARIIRMPRGNVLIVGLGGSGRQSLIRLAAHIGGCRFETVEVTKSYGQQEFREDLKKPLRVAGEKKQQCVLYISDNHIIKESFFEDLNNLLNVGDIPNIWQSYEIDELVESVRPLAKEAGKPLGRDDVKAHFTSLVRSNLHVVLCMSPSGKQFRNRLRQFPSLVNCCTMDWFGPWPQHALLQVARRRTVTWAVDQRYTDKMAEACVHMHLSVEQASARFQSEMKRHNYTTPASYLELLNSYEGILKEMDQSIAARHSKLSNGLQTLIRTNSEVEEMQGQLIAIQPRLEQSQKDTLAIMKELSAQQQEVEAKQEIVRAEEAEVSKSADEAEELVLEAQNNLDNALPKYNVAIKADQSPDKSDISEVKSFARPPELVMFVLQAVSLLFNQPQTWEQAKKLMNAEFLGKLHDYDKDSLDEKMKSKPKANFINNPKFQPEVVESVSKAAKSLCQWVRALFDYSEVYQQHIKNISIQRNLNQINEYYQ
;
A
#
# COMPACT_ATOMS: atom_id res chain seq x y z
N MET A 1 -55.91 -47.17 63.59
CA MET A 1 -54.52 -46.90 63.19
C MET A 1 -54.57 -45.58 62.46
N ASP A 2 -54.28 -44.50 63.19
CA ASP A 2 -54.51 -43.13 62.71
C ASP A 2 -53.60 -42.84 61.51
N MET A 3 -54.24 -42.57 60.38
CA MET A 3 -53.59 -42.12 59.16
C MET A 3 -53.15 -40.67 59.37
N LEU A 4 -51.83 -40.45 59.41
CA LEU A 4 -51.26 -39.10 59.47
C LEU A 4 -51.78 -38.25 58.29
N PRO A 5 -52.21 -37.00 58.52
CA PRO A 5 -52.73 -36.13 57.47
C PRO A 5 -51.61 -35.70 56.51
N LEU A 6 -51.86 -35.86 55.21
CA LEU A 6 -51.02 -35.47 54.06
C LEU A 6 -50.75 -33.95 53.92
N SER A 7 -50.94 -33.15 54.98
CA SER A 7 -50.84 -31.69 54.96
C SER A 7 -49.59 -31.11 55.60
N GLU A 8 -48.71 -31.93 56.19
CA GLU A 8 -47.37 -31.46 56.54
C GLU A 8 -46.53 -31.40 55.26
N LYS A 9 -46.13 -30.18 54.87
CA LYS A 9 -45.03 -29.99 53.94
C LYS A 9 -43.85 -30.77 54.51
N ILE A 10 -43.56 -31.95 53.97
CA ILE A 10 -42.34 -32.68 54.28
C ILE A 10 -41.23 -31.69 53.98
N ASN A 11 -40.59 -31.18 55.03
CA ASN A 11 -39.51 -30.25 54.93
C ASN A 11 -38.32 -31.10 54.47
N ILE A 12 -38.13 -31.25 53.15
CA ILE A 12 -36.99 -31.95 52.52
C ILE A 12 -35.66 -31.20 52.80
N ALA A 13 -35.65 -30.30 53.78
CA ALA A 13 -34.50 -29.60 54.33
C ALA A 13 -33.83 -30.36 55.49
N GLU A 14 -34.20 -31.63 55.73
CA GLU A 14 -33.33 -32.52 56.50
C GLU A 14 -32.07 -32.77 55.68
N LYS A 15 -31.00 -32.07 56.06
CA LYS A 15 -29.64 -32.28 55.61
C LYS A 15 -29.39 -33.80 55.57
N PRO A 16 -29.23 -34.43 54.40
CA PRO A 16 -28.96 -35.85 54.35
C PRO A 16 -27.71 -36.10 55.18
N SER A 17 -27.84 -36.99 56.16
CA SER A 17 -26.76 -37.38 57.07
C SER A 17 -25.43 -37.51 56.31
N ASP A 18 -24.35 -36.97 56.90
CA ASP A 18 -22.98 -36.85 56.33
C ASP A 18 -22.31 -38.19 55.95
N ILE A 19 -23.07 -39.28 55.92
CA ILE A 19 -22.63 -40.66 55.78
C ILE A 19 -23.02 -41.15 54.38
N ILE A 20 -22.03 -41.27 53.50
CA ILE A 20 -22.20 -41.82 52.15
C ILE A 20 -21.57 -43.19 52.12
N PHE A 21 -22.28 -44.18 51.58
CA PHE A 21 -21.67 -45.47 51.26
C PHE A 21 -21.53 -45.60 49.75
N ALA A 22 -20.30 -45.68 49.27
CA ALA A 22 -20.02 -45.90 47.85
C ALA A 22 -18.74 -46.72 47.69
N ASP A 23 -18.58 -47.23 46.48
CA ASP A 23 -17.49 -48.11 46.05
C ASP A 23 -16.58 -47.39 45.05
N PHE A 24 -16.30 -46.11 45.31
CA PHE A 24 -15.41 -45.33 44.45
C PHE A 24 -13.98 -45.91 44.55
N PRO A 25 -13.32 -46.15 43.41
CA PRO A 25 -11.97 -46.68 43.41
C PRO A 25 -11.01 -45.64 43.99
N ASP A 26 -10.13 -46.05 44.91
CA ASP A 26 -9.11 -45.16 45.48
C ASP A 26 -8.07 -44.73 44.45
N ARG A 27 -7.87 -45.56 43.41
CA ARG A 27 -7.03 -45.32 42.22
C ARG A 27 -7.62 -45.99 40.99
N PRO A 28 -7.37 -45.49 39.77
CA PRO A 28 -7.77 -46.17 38.53
C PRO A 28 -7.28 -47.63 38.52
N GLY A 29 -8.20 -48.59 38.39
CA GLY A 29 -7.89 -50.03 38.39
C GLY A 29 -7.81 -50.71 39.77
N SER A 30 -8.04 -49.98 40.87
CA SER A 30 -8.18 -50.59 42.21
C SER A 30 -9.52 -51.31 42.36
N ALA A 31 -9.56 -52.31 43.26
CA ALA A 31 -10.79 -53.04 43.55
C ALA A 31 -11.84 -52.09 44.16
N HIS A 32 -13.08 -52.19 43.66
CA HIS A 32 -14.21 -51.45 44.21
C HIS A 32 -14.60 -52.02 45.56
N VAL A 33 -14.22 -51.34 46.64
CA VAL A 33 -14.59 -51.71 48.01
C VAL A 33 -15.70 -50.79 48.49
N TYR A 34 -16.85 -51.37 48.80
CA TYR A 34 -17.98 -50.63 49.38
C TYR A 34 -17.61 -50.16 50.79
N LYS A 35 -17.48 -48.85 50.98
CA LYS A 35 -17.02 -48.26 52.25
C LYS A 35 -17.81 -47.01 52.61
N GLU A 36 -17.78 -46.69 53.90
CA GLU A 36 -18.26 -45.41 54.39
C GLU A 36 -17.29 -44.30 53.95
N LEU A 37 -17.85 -43.26 53.35
CA LEU A 37 -17.18 -42.08 52.86
C LEU A 37 -17.84 -40.87 53.51
N LYS A 38 -17.00 -39.99 54.03
CA LYS A 38 -17.45 -38.68 54.53
C LYS A 38 -17.39 -37.66 53.40
N LEU A 39 -18.44 -36.86 53.32
CA LEU A 39 -18.50 -35.78 52.36
C LEU A 39 -17.45 -34.72 52.71
N GLY A 40 -16.65 -34.31 51.72
CA GLY A 40 -15.54 -33.39 51.94
C GLY A 40 -14.65 -33.22 50.71
N SER A 41 -13.68 -32.31 50.82
CA SER A 41 -12.80 -31.91 49.72
C SER A 41 -12.01 -33.08 49.12
N LYS A 42 -11.59 -34.06 49.93
CA LYS A 42 -10.87 -35.26 49.44
C LYS A 42 -11.70 -36.08 48.46
N LEU A 43 -13.00 -36.27 48.75
CA LEU A 43 -13.91 -37.01 47.89
C LEU A 43 -14.18 -36.24 46.59
N ALA A 44 -14.38 -34.93 46.71
CA ALA A 44 -14.58 -34.05 45.55
C ALA A 44 -13.36 -34.02 44.61
N LEU A 45 -12.14 -34.05 45.17
CA LEU A 45 -10.90 -34.14 44.40
C LEU A 45 -10.78 -35.48 43.69
N MET A 46 -10.96 -36.60 44.41
CA MET A 46 -10.90 -37.94 43.79
C MET A 46 -11.94 -38.14 42.68
N LEU A 47 -13.18 -37.67 42.89
CA LEU A 47 -14.19 -37.69 41.83
C LEU A 47 -13.89 -36.71 40.70
N GLY A 48 -13.16 -35.63 40.98
CA GLY A 48 -12.61 -34.70 40.00
C GLY A 48 -11.57 -35.38 39.10
N ASP A 49 -10.64 -36.13 39.68
CA ASP A 49 -9.63 -36.90 38.94
C ASP A 49 -10.30 -37.93 38.02
N ILE A 50 -11.32 -38.65 38.52
CA ILE A 50 -12.10 -39.61 37.71
C ILE A 50 -12.85 -38.90 36.56
N LEU A 51 -13.35 -37.69 36.79
CA LEU A 51 -13.99 -36.89 35.74
C LEU A 51 -12.98 -36.45 34.67
N GLU A 52 -11.76 -36.11 35.08
CA GLU A 52 -10.66 -35.79 34.16
C GLU A 52 -10.26 -37.03 33.33
N ASP A 53 -10.13 -38.20 33.95
CA ASP A 53 -9.90 -39.46 33.26
C ASP A 53 -10.98 -39.76 32.21
N TYR A 54 -12.26 -39.55 32.57
CA TYR A 54 -13.37 -39.67 31.62
C TYR A 54 -13.22 -38.69 30.44
N ASN A 55 -12.83 -37.45 30.72
CA ASN A 55 -12.66 -36.41 29.71
C ASN A 55 -11.46 -36.66 28.79
N LEU A 56 -10.42 -37.35 29.27
CA LEU A 56 -9.28 -37.79 28.46
C LEU A 56 -9.65 -38.99 27.58
N ALA A 57 -10.44 -39.92 28.09
CA ALA A 57 -10.85 -41.12 27.37
C ALA A 57 -11.91 -40.85 26.28
N ASN A 58 -12.68 -39.78 26.38
CA ASN A 58 -13.79 -39.48 25.48
C ASN A 58 -13.60 -38.15 24.73
N LEU A 59 -13.84 -38.16 23.42
CA LEU A 59 -13.80 -36.96 22.56
C LEU A 59 -14.75 -35.83 23.01
N ARG A 60 -15.87 -36.18 23.69
CA ARG A 60 -16.83 -35.23 24.24
C ARG A 60 -16.71 -35.19 25.76
N GLY A 61 -15.85 -34.31 26.26
CA GLY A 61 -15.70 -34.06 27.69
C GLY A 61 -16.96 -33.48 28.33
N MET A 62 -17.17 -33.78 29.61
CA MET A 62 -18.22 -33.25 30.47
C MET A 62 -17.64 -32.22 31.44
N GLN A 63 -18.14 -30.98 31.39
CA GLN A 63 -17.84 -29.95 32.38
C GLN A 63 -18.84 -30.02 33.53
N LEU A 64 -18.69 -31.03 34.39
CA LEU A 64 -19.54 -31.21 35.55
C LEU A 64 -18.93 -30.53 36.78
N VAL A 65 -19.74 -29.79 37.53
CA VAL A 65 -19.35 -29.29 38.85
C VAL A 65 -19.87 -30.26 39.91
N LEU A 66 -18.95 -30.88 40.65
CA LEU A 66 -19.25 -31.81 41.74
C LEU A 66 -19.45 -31.02 43.04
N PHE A 67 -20.71 -30.69 43.35
CA PHE A 67 -21.13 -30.18 44.65
C PHE A 67 -21.75 -31.31 45.50
N ASP A 68 -21.97 -31.04 46.78
CA ASP A 68 -22.37 -32.02 47.80
C ASP A 68 -23.55 -32.90 47.35
N ASP A 69 -24.65 -32.30 46.89
CA ASP A 69 -25.82 -33.08 46.41
C ASP A 69 -25.54 -33.86 45.13
N ALA A 70 -24.70 -33.33 44.23
CA ALA A 70 -24.31 -34.05 43.02
C ALA A 70 -23.50 -35.32 43.36
N ILE A 71 -22.64 -35.24 44.38
CA ILE A 71 -21.88 -36.38 44.90
C ILE A 71 -22.83 -37.40 45.55
N LEU A 72 -23.84 -36.94 46.30
CA LEU A 72 -24.85 -37.81 46.89
C LEU A 72 -25.66 -38.57 45.82
N HIS A 73 -26.13 -37.87 44.79
CA HIS A 73 -26.81 -38.49 43.66
C HIS A 73 -25.90 -39.46 42.90
N LEU A 74 -24.65 -39.08 42.65
CA LEU A 74 -23.66 -39.96 42.00
C LEU A 74 -23.45 -41.25 42.79
N ALA A 75 -23.30 -41.16 44.12
CA ALA A 75 -23.13 -42.32 44.99
C ALA A 75 -24.36 -43.23 44.98
N ARG A 76 -25.58 -42.67 44.98
CA ARG A 76 -26.83 -43.45 44.86
C ARG A 76 -26.89 -44.19 43.52
N ILE A 77 -26.61 -43.50 42.42
CA ILE A 77 -26.66 -44.08 41.08
C ILE A 77 -25.60 -45.17 40.94
N ALA A 78 -24.35 -44.92 41.35
CA ALA A 78 -23.27 -45.91 41.33
C ALA A 78 -23.65 -47.17 42.14
N ARG A 79 -24.22 -46.98 43.33
CA ARG A 79 -24.70 -48.08 44.18
C ARG A 79 -25.78 -48.91 43.50
N ILE A 80 -26.75 -48.26 42.84
CA ILE A 80 -27.85 -48.96 42.15
C ILE A 80 -27.31 -49.73 40.94
N ILE A 81 -26.41 -49.15 40.14
CA ILE A 81 -25.81 -49.82 38.98
C ILE A 81 -24.99 -51.04 39.40
N ARG A 82 -24.42 -51.06 40.61
CA ARG A 82 -23.69 -52.23 41.12
C ARG A 82 -24.60 -53.38 41.57
N MET A 83 -25.84 -53.09 41.94
CA MET A 83 -26.78 -54.12 42.39
C MET A 83 -27.25 -54.97 41.20
N PRO A 84 -27.30 -56.31 41.31
CA PRO A 84 -27.86 -57.14 40.25
C PRO A 84 -29.33 -56.77 40.05
N ARG A 85 -29.75 -56.57 38.79
CA ARG A 85 -31.09 -56.06 38.43
C ARG A 85 -31.39 -54.64 38.96
N GLY A 86 -30.35 -53.86 39.28
CA GLY A 86 -30.50 -52.48 39.72
C GLY A 86 -30.88 -51.56 38.56
N ASN A 87 -32.18 -51.37 38.35
CA ASN A 87 -32.70 -50.32 37.47
C ASN A 87 -33.00 -49.05 38.28
N VAL A 88 -32.90 -47.89 37.64
CA VAL A 88 -33.13 -46.60 38.30
C VAL A 88 -34.11 -45.74 37.51
N LEU A 89 -35.04 -45.12 38.23
CA LEU A 89 -35.94 -44.10 37.70
C LEU A 89 -35.55 -42.76 38.33
N ILE A 90 -34.95 -41.89 37.54
CA ILE A 90 -34.50 -40.58 37.98
C ILE A 90 -35.56 -39.54 37.61
N VAL A 91 -36.12 -38.90 38.63
CA VAL A 91 -37.15 -37.90 38.47
C VAL A 91 -36.56 -36.53 38.74
N GLY A 92 -36.67 -35.61 37.78
CA GLY A 92 -36.18 -34.25 37.94
C GLY A 92 -36.46 -33.38 36.73
N LEU A 93 -36.37 -32.06 36.90
CA LEU A 93 -36.51 -31.13 35.79
C LEU A 93 -35.36 -31.30 34.78
N GLY A 94 -35.58 -30.89 33.52
CA GLY A 94 -34.53 -30.83 32.51
C GLY A 94 -33.35 -29.96 32.97
N GLY A 95 -32.12 -30.32 32.59
CA GLY A 95 -30.94 -29.51 32.91
C GLY A 95 -30.36 -29.66 34.31
N SER A 96 -30.89 -30.56 35.15
CA SER A 96 -30.41 -30.85 36.50
C SER A 96 -29.09 -31.66 36.57
N GLY A 97 -28.46 -31.96 35.43
CA GLY A 97 -27.22 -32.74 35.37
C GLY A 97 -27.37 -34.27 35.44
N ARG A 98 -28.61 -34.78 35.43
CA ARG A 98 -28.93 -36.23 35.51
C ARG A 98 -28.13 -37.09 34.54
N GLN A 99 -28.17 -36.76 33.24
CA GLN A 99 -27.46 -37.51 32.20
C GLN A 99 -25.96 -37.56 32.44
N SER A 100 -25.36 -36.43 32.82
CA SER A 100 -23.92 -36.33 33.06
C SER A 100 -23.49 -37.16 34.28
N LEU A 101 -24.30 -37.18 35.34
CA LEU A 101 -24.04 -38.01 36.52
C LEU A 101 -24.19 -39.51 36.24
N ILE A 102 -25.18 -39.90 35.45
CA ILE A 102 -25.36 -41.32 35.06
C ILE A 102 -24.18 -41.80 34.20
N ARG A 103 -23.72 -40.97 33.26
CA ARG A 103 -22.54 -41.27 32.44
C ARG A 103 -21.29 -41.44 33.29
N LEU A 104 -21.07 -40.54 34.26
CA LEU A 104 -19.96 -40.65 35.19
C LEU A 104 -20.08 -41.90 36.07
N ALA A 105 -21.28 -42.21 36.58
CA ALA A 105 -21.53 -43.43 37.36
C ALA A 105 -21.26 -44.71 36.55
N ALA A 106 -21.68 -44.74 35.28
CA ALA A 106 -21.41 -45.86 34.38
C ALA A 106 -19.90 -46.02 34.14
N HIS A 107 -19.17 -44.93 33.98
CA HIS A 107 -17.71 -44.95 33.84
C HIS A 107 -17.02 -45.48 35.11
N ILE A 108 -17.44 -45.03 36.29
CA ILE A 108 -16.96 -45.53 37.59
C ILE A 108 -17.21 -47.03 37.71
N GLY A 109 -18.37 -47.51 37.27
CA GLY A 109 -18.72 -48.93 37.28
C GLY A 109 -18.06 -49.77 36.19
N GLY A 110 -17.28 -49.17 35.27
CA GLY A 110 -16.76 -49.86 34.09
C GLY A 110 -17.85 -50.38 33.14
N CYS A 111 -19.07 -49.84 33.26
CA CYS A 111 -20.22 -50.25 32.48
C CYS A 111 -20.23 -49.54 31.13
N ARG A 112 -20.63 -50.25 30.07
CA ARG A 112 -20.84 -49.63 28.76
C ARG A 112 -22.09 -48.75 28.82
N PHE A 113 -21.97 -47.46 28.48
CA PHE A 113 -23.09 -46.53 28.43
C PHE A 113 -23.69 -46.51 27.02
N GLU A 114 -24.96 -46.87 26.89
CA GLU A 114 -25.71 -46.85 25.63
C GLU A 114 -26.92 -45.90 25.76
N THR A 115 -27.15 -45.09 24.73
CA THR A 115 -28.29 -44.17 24.65
C THR A 115 -28.97 -44.31 23.30
N VAL A 116 -30.26 -44.07 23.27
CA VAL A 116 -31.05 -43.99 22.04
C VAL A 116 -30.78 -42.66 21.33
N GLU A 117 -30.64 -42.69 20.00
CA GLU A 117 -30.48 -41.51 19.16
C GLU A 117 -31.74 -41.27 18.32
N VAL A 118 -32.56 -40.32 18.77
CA VAL A 118 -33.85 -40.05 18.11
C VAL A 118 -33.67 -39.13 16.90
N THR A 119 -34.08 -39.62 15.73
CA THR A 119 -34.16 -38.86 14.47
C THR A 119 -35.59 -38.41 14.17
N LYS A 120 -35.80 -37.54 13.17
CA LYS A 120 -37.15 -37.03 12.83
C LYS A 120 -38.13 -38.12 12.37
N SER A 121 -37.62 -39.21 11.79
CA SER A 121 -38.41 -40.36 11.31
C SER A 121 -38.43 -41.52 12.30
N TYR A 122 -38.00 -41.31 13.54
CA TYR A 122 -37.82 -42.37 14.51
C TYR A 122 -39.16 -43.00 14.94
N GLY A 123 -39.30 -44.30 14.66
CA GLY A 123 -40.47 -45.10 14.95
C GLY A 123 -40.17 -46.25 15.92
N GLN A 124 -41.10 -47.20 15.99
CA GLN A 124 -41.01 -48.34 16.90
C GLN A 124 -40.01 -49.40 16.42
N GLN A 125 -39.80 -49.52 15.12
CA GLN A 125 -38.83 -50.46 14.57
C GLN A 125 -37.41 -50.01 14.90
N GLU A 126 -37.10 -48.74 14.69
CA GLU A 126 -35.80 -48.15 15.03
C GLU A 126 -35.52 -48.25 16.53
N PHE A 127 -36.54 -48.04 17.37
CA PHE A 127 -36.43 -48.25 18.81
C PHE A 127 -36.10 -49.66 19.21
N ARG A 128 -36.74 -50.65 18.59
CA ARG A 128 -36.43 -52.06 18.86
C ARG A 128 -35.02 -52.41 18.41
N GLU A 129 -34.56 -51.90 17.27
CA GLU A 129 -33.17 -52.09 16.81
C GLU A 129 -32.14 -51.46 17.77
N ASP A 130 -32.43 -50.26 18.29
CA ASP A 130 -31.56 -49.62 19.30
C ASP A 130 -31.55 -50.37 20.63
N LEU A 131 -32.66 -51.02 21.03
CA LEU A 131 -32.72 -51.88 22.21
C LEU A 131 -31.98 -53.21 22.03
N LYS A 132 -31.87 -53.74 20.80
CA LYS A 132 -31.10 -54.98 20.54
C LYS A 132 -29.62 -54.81 20.85
N LYS A 133 -29.04 -53.64 20.58
CA LYS A 133 -27.61 -53.35 20.81
C LYS A 133 -27.18 -53.60 22.28
N PRO A 134 -27.78 -52.96 23.30
CA PRO A 134 -27.44 -53.21 24.69
C PRO A 134 -27.82 -54.63 25.15
N LEU A 135 -28.88 -55.24 24.59
CA LEU A 135 -29.25 -56.63 24.89
C LEU A 135 -28.16 -57.62 24.43
N ARG A 136 -27.63 -57.46 23.22
CA ARG A 136 -26.52 -58.28 22.70
C ARG A 136 -25.26 -58.10 23.55
N VAL A 137 -24.90 -56.86 23.91
CA VAL A 137 -23.75 -56.59 24.79
C VAL A 137 -23.91 -57.27 26.16
N ALA A 138 -25.08 -57.12 26.79
CA ALA A 138 -25.33 -57.65 28.13
C ALA A 138 -25.38 -59.18 28.16
N GLY A 139 -25.95 -59.80 27.11
CA GLY A 139 -26.14 -61.24 27.04
C GLY A 139 -25.01 -62.02 26.36
N GLU A 140 -24.53 -61.60 25.18
CA GLU A 140 -23.51 -62.34 24.41
C GLU A 140 -22.09 -62.12 24.96
N LYS A 141 -21.77 -60.87 25.35
CA LYS A 141 -20.43 -60.52 25.84
C LYS A 141 -20.30 -60.59 27.36
N LYS A 142 -21.41 -60.85 28.08
CA LYS A 142 -21.48 -60.83 29.54
C LYS A 142 -20.90 -59.54 30.14
N GLN A 143 -21.07 -58.41 29.46
CA GLN A 143 -20.54 -57.11 29.88
C GLN A 143 -21.66 -56.26 30.50
N GLN A 144 -21.39 -55.61 31.63
CA GLN A 144 -22.35 -54.70 32.26
C GLN A 144 -22.62 -53.49 31.35
N CYS A 145 -23.91 -53.20 31.14
CA CYS A 145 -24.38 -52.18 30.23
C CYS A 145 -25.45 -51.32 30.90
N VAL A 146 -25.34 -50.01 30.75
CA VAL A 146 -26.31 -49.03 31.22
C VAL A 146 -27.06 -48.46 30.02
N LEU A 147 -28.35 -48.74 29.94
CA LEU A 147 -29.25 -48.18 28.93
C LEU A 147 -29.89 -46.91 29.48
N TYR A 148 -29.54 -45.76 28.89
CA TYR A 148 -30.10 -44.46 29.25
C TYR A 148 -31.22 -44.04 28.30
N ILE A 149 -32.39 -43.74 28.88
CA ILE A 149 -33.55 -43.23 28.15
C ILE A 149 -34.11 -42.01 28.89
N SER A 150 -34.26 -40.91 28.16
CA SER A 150 -34.87 -39.67 28.64
C SER A 150 -36.31 -39.55 28.14
N ASP A 151 -37.14 -38.77 28.82
CA ASP A 151 -38.50 -38.41 28.40
C ASP A 151 -38.54 -37.90 26.94
N ASN A 152 -37.54 -37.11 26.55
CA ASN A 152 -37.42 -36.58 25.19
C ASN A 152 -37.19 -37.65 24.12
N HIS A 153 -36.71 -38.84 24.51
CA HIS A 153 -36.51 -39.95 23.57
C HIS A 153 -37.79 -40.74 23.32
N ILE A 154 -38.85 -40.47 24.08
CA ILE A 154 -40.09 -41.25 24.06
C ILE A 154 -41.14 -40.51 23.24
N ILE A 155 -41.22 -40.83 21.95
CA ILE A 155 -42.17 -40.23 21.01
C ILE A 155 -43.55 -40.88 21.11
N LYS A 156 -43.60 -42.19 21.30
CA LYS A 156 -44.83 -43.01 21.32
C LYS A 156 -44.96 -43.76 22.63
N GLU A 157 -46.18 -43.86 23.16
CA GLU A 157 -46.45 -44.62 24.39
C GLU A 157 -46.19 -46.13 24.23
N SER A 158 -46.21 -46.67 23.00
CA SER A 158 -45.82 -48.06 22.75
C SER A 158 -44.37 -48.38 23.14
N PHE A 159 -43.49 -47.37 23.24
CA PHE A 159 -42.12 -47.58 23.72
C PHE A 159 -42.11 -47.96 25.21
N PHE A 160 -43.07 -47.46 25.99
CA PHE A 160 -43.21 -47.85 27.39
C PHE A 160 -43.68 -49.28 27.57
N GLU A 161 -44.46 -49.83 26.63
CA GLU A 161 -44.85 -51.25 26.65
C GLU A 161 -43.61 -52.13 26.52
N ASP A 162 -42.74 -51.83 25.55
CA ASP A 162 -41.48 -52.52 25.32
C ASP A 162 -40.53 -52.37 26.55
N LEU A 163 -40.43 -51.16 27.13
CA LEU A 163 -39.63 -50.94 28.36
C LEU A 163 -40.20 -51.64 29.59
N ASN A 164 -41.52 -51.69 29.75
CA ASN A 164 -42.18 -52.39 30.84
C ASN A 164 -41.94 -53.90 30.76
N ASN A 165 -41.94 -54.47 29.55
CA ASN A 165 -41.58 -55.87 29.34
C ASN A 165 -40.10 -56.13 29.66
N LEU A 166 -39.21 -55.23 29.25
CA LEU A 166 -37.79 -55.29 29.56
C LEU A 166 -37.52 -55.24 31.08
N LEU A 167 -38.20 -54.37 31.83
CA LEU A 167 -38.04 -54.25 33.28
C LEU A 167 -38.57 -55.47 34.05
N ASN A 168 -39.73 -56.03 33.64
CA ASN A 168 -40.34 -57.17 34.32
C ASN A 168 -39.66 -58.51 33.99
N VAL A 169 -39.54 -58.80 32.69
CA VAL A 169 -39.15 -60.11 32.16
C VAL A 169 -37.69 -60.13 31.72
N GLY A 170 -37.15 -59.01 31.24
CA GLY A 170 -35.81 -58.93 30.66
C GLY A 170 -35.76 -59.33 29.18
N ASP A 171 -36.92 -59.51 28.54
CA ASP A 171 -37.08 -59.80 27.11
C ASP A 171 -38.29 -59.04 26.56
N ILE A 172 -38.26 -58.74 25.26
CA ILE A 172 -39.34 -58.04 24.56
C ILE A 172 -39.94 -59.02 23.53
N PRO A 173 -41.26 -59.29 23.58
CA PRO A 173 -41.90 -60.20 22.63
C PRO A 173 -41.68 -59.76 21.16
N ASN A 174 -41.31 -60.72 20.31
CA ASN A 174 -41.10 -60.51 18.88
C ASN A 174 -40.07 -59.42 18.52
N ILE A 175 -39.09 -59.16 19.39
CA ILE A 175 -37.98 -58.27 19.07
C ILE A 175 -36.97 -58.94 18.12
N TRP A 176 -36.74 -60.24 18.30
CA TRP A 176 -35.80 -61.04 17.51
C TRP A 176 -36.50 -61.76 16.36
N GLN A 177 -35.89 -61.72 15.19
CA GLN A 177 -36.27 -62.58 14.07
C GLN A 177 -35.74 -64.01 14.29
N SER A 178 -36.34 -65.00 13.63
CA SER A 178 -35.95 -66.42 13.82
C SER A 178 -34.46 -66.68 13.57
N TYR A 179 -33.87 -66.04 12.55
CA TYR A 179 -32.44 -66.16 12.25
C TYR A 179 -31.55 -65.51 13.31
N GLU A 180 -31.99 -64.40 13.93
CA GLU A 180 -31.26 -63.73 15.01
C GLU A 180 -31.28 -64.56 16.30
N ILE A 181 -32.37 -65.29 16.55
CA ILE A 181 -32.45 -66.20 17.70
C ILE A 181 -31.43 -67.32 17.54
N ASP A 182 -31.24 -67.85 16.33
CA ASP A 182 -30.26 -68.90 16.06
C ASP A 182 -28.82 -68.38 16.24
N GLU A 183 -28.53 -67.17 15.74
CA GLU A 183 -27.28 -66.45 15.97
C GLU A 183 -26.99 -66.26 17.48
N LEU A 184 -27.99 -65.81 18.24
CA LEU A 184 -27.88 -65.61 19.69
C LEU A 184 -27.67 -66.93 20.45
N VAL A 185 -28.34 -68.00 20.03
CA VAL A 185 -28.19 -69.31 20.67
C VAL A 185 -26.79 -69.86 20.41
N GLU A 186 -26.23 -69.68 19.21
CA GLU A 186 -24.85 -70.07 18.91
C GLU A 186 -23.83 -69.27 19.72
N SER A 187 -24.02 -67.95 19.84
CA SER A 187 -23.09 -67.07 20.58
C SER A 187 -23.11 -67.31 22.10
N VAL A 188 -24.27 -67.63 22.67
CA VAL A 188 -24.45 -67.82 24.13
C VAL A 188 -24.23 -69.28 24.58
N ARG A 189 -24.28 -70.26 23.67
CA ARG A 189 -24.01 -71.68 23.96
C ARG A 189 -22.73 -71.93 24.78
N PRO A 190 -21.56 -71.32 24.48
CA PRO A 190 -20.36 -71.51 25.30
C PRO A 190 -20.56 -71.03 26.75
N LEU A 191 -21.19 -69.88 26.95
CA LEU A 191 -21.49 -69.32 28.27
C LEU A 191 -22.47 -70.21 29.05
N ALA A 192 -23.47 -70.80 28.36
CA ALA A 192 -24.41 -71.75 28.96
C ALA A 192 -23.72 -73.04 29.41
N LYS A 193 -22.76 -73.53 28.62
CA LYS A 193 -21.95 -74.70 28.93
C LYS A 193 -21.05 -74.45 30.15
N GLU A 194 -20.41 -73.30 30.22
CA GLU A 194 -19.62 -72.88 31.40
C GLU A 194 -20.47 -72.77 32.66
N ALA A 195 -21.70 -72.29 32.54
CA ALA A 195 -22.65 -72.20 33.65
C ALA A 195 -23.33 -73.53 34.01
N GLY A 196 -23.01 -74.64 33.32
CA GLY A 196 -23.58 -75.96 33.58
C GLY A 196 -25.08 -76.10 33.26
N LYS A 197 -25.61 -75.24 32.37
CA LYS A 197 -27.03 -75.25 31.99
C LYS A 197 -27.30 -76.17 30.79
N PRO A 198 -28.53 -76.70 30.65
CA PRO A 198 -28.92 -77.49 29.49
C PRO A 198 -28.77 -76.70 28.17
N LEU A 199 -28.37 -77.40 27.11
CA LEU A 199 -27.99 -76.83 25.80
C LEU A 199 -29.15 -76.82 24.78
N GLY A 200 -30.39 -76.99 25.26
CA GLY A 200 -31.59 -76.85 24.46
C GLY A 200 -31.76 -75.42 23.94
N ARG A 201 -32.41 -75.25 22.79
CA ARG A 201 -32.61 -73.93 22.16
C ARG A 201 -33.31 -72.95 23.11
N ASP A 202 -34.38 -73.39 23.76
CA ASP A 202 -35.15 -72.58 24.70
C ASP A 202 -34.41 -72.35 26.03
N ASP A 203 -33.63 -73.32 26.48
CA ASP A 203 -32.83 -73.20 27.70
C ASP A 203 -31.69 -72.18 27.55
N VAL A 204 -31.02 -72.19 26.40
CA VAL A 204 -29.97 -71.21 26.07
C VAL A 204 -30.57 -69.81 25.95
N LYS A 205 -31.75 -69.67 25.32
CA LYS A 205 -32.49 -68.40 25.27
C LYS A 205 -32.88 -67.91 26.67
N ALA A 206 -33.40 -68.79 27.53
CA ALA A 206 -33.71 -68.44 28.92
C ALA A 206 -32.45 -68.05 29.70
N HIS A 207 -31.30 -68.68 29.41
CA HIS A 207 -30.03 -68.27 29.98
C HIS A 207 -29.59 -66.89 29.50
N PHE A 208 -29.73 -66.57 28.21
CA PHE A 208 -29.48 -65.25 27.66
C PHE A 208 -30.33 -64.20 28.38
N THR A 209 -31.64 -64.41 28.54
CA THR A 209 -32.52 -63.50 29.30
C THR A 209 -32.05 -63.34 30.74
N SER A 210 -31.57 -64.41 31.39
CA SER A 210 -31.00 -64.32 32.73
C SER A 210 -29.72 -63.48 32.79
N LEU A 211 -28.85 -63.55 31.77
CA LEU A 211 -27.63 -62.75 31.66
C LEU A 211 -27.94 -61.28 31.38
N VAL A 212 -28.91 -61.02 30.50
CA VAL A 212 -29.43 -59.69 30.25
C VAL A 212 -29.91 -59.07 31.56
N ARG A 213 -30.73 -59.78 32.34
CA ARG A 213 -31.24 -59.25 33.63
C ARG A 213 -30.15 -58.97 34.67
N SER A 214 -29.03 -59.70 34.65
CA SER A 214 -27.94 -59.47 35.61
C SER A 214 -27.02 -58.32 35.18
N ASN A 215 -26.86 -58.10 33.88
CA ASN A 215 -25.84 -57.20 33.33
C ASN A 215 -26.42 -55.91 32.72
N LEU A 216 -27.71 -55.88 32.38
CA LEU A 216 -28.38 -54.69 31.85
C LEU A 216 -29.02 -53.89 32.98
N HIS A 217 -28.64 -52.63 33.08
CA HIS A 217 -29.22 -51.65 33.99
C HIS A 217 -29.99 -50.62 33.17
N VAL A 218 -31.31 -50.56 33.36
CA VAL A 218 -32.16 -49.58 32.68
C VAL A 218 -32.25 -48.32 33.54
N VAL A 219 -31.86 -47.19 32.96
CA VAL A 219 -31.90 -45.87 33.59
C VAL A 219 -32.91 -44.99 32.86
N LEU A 220 -34.02 -44.68 33.52
CA LEU A 220 -35.09 -43.86 32.97
C LEU A 220 -35.07 -42.47 33.61
N CYS A 221 -35.02 -41.42 32.80
CA CYS A 221 -35.08 -40.04 33.26
C CYS A 221 -36.40 -39.39 32.85
N MET A 222 -37.24 -39.04 33.83
CA MET A 222 -38.54 -38.40 33.58
C MET A 222 -38.63 -37.03 34.24
N SER A 223 -39.40 -36.13 33.64
CA SER A 223 -39.73 -34.86 34.28
C SER A 223 -40.99 -35.03 35.15
N PRO A 224 -40.99 -34.57 36.43
CA PRO A 224 -42.20 -34.58 37.24
C PRO A 224 -43.23 -33.54 36.78
N SER A 225 -42.87 -32.69 35.79
CA SER A 225 -43.75 -31.65 35.26
C SER A 225 -44.92 -32.25 34.48
N GLY A 226 -46.14 -31.84 34.82
CA GLY A 226 -47.35 -32.19 34.09
C GLY A 226 -48.01 -33.51 34.53
N LYS A 227 -49.11 -33.86 33.85
CA LYS A 227 -49.93 -35.03 34.20
C LYS A 227 -49.40 -36.34 33.58
N GLN A 228 -48.57 -36.25 32.54
CA GLN A 228 -48.06 -37.42 31.79
C GLN A 228 -47.23 -38.37 32.66
N PHE A 229 -46.32 -37.83 33.48
CA PHE A 229 -45.54 -38.63 34.43
C PHE A 229 -46.43 -39.49 35.34
N ARG A 230 -47.43 -38.88 35.97
CA ARG A 230 -48.39 -39.60 36.84
C ARG A 230 -49.24 -40.61 36.08
N ASN A 231 -49.62 -40.32 34.85
CA ASN A 231 -50.37 -41.24 34.00
C ASN A 231 -49.52 -42.47 33.66
N ARG A 232 -48.27 -42.28 33.26
CA ARG A 232 -47.32 -43.36 32.93
C ARG A 232 -47.03 -44.25 34.13
N LEU A 233 -46.83 -43.69 35.32
CA LEU A 233 -46.66 -44.49 36.54
C LEU A 233 -47.88 -45.35 36.88
N ARG A 234 -49.10 -44.88 36.57
CA ARG A 234 -50.33 -45.67 36.75
C ARG A 234 -50.53 -46.75 35.69
N GLN A 235 -50.15 -46.46 34.45
CA GLN A 235 -50.27 -47.39 33.33
C GLN A 235 -49.19 -48.48 33.37
N PHE A 236 -47.98 -48.15 33.81
CA PHE A 236 -46.80 -49.03 33.80
C PHE A 236 -46.23 -49.20 35.21
N PRO A 237 -46.78 -50.12 36.03
CA PRO A 237 -46.36 -50.31 37.43
C PRO A 237 -44.93 -50.85 37.57
N SER A 238 -44.35 -51.46 36.52
CA SER A 238 -42.94 -51.91 36.55
C SER A 238 -41.94 -50.78 36.77
N LEU A 239 -42.29 -49.55 36.37
CA LEU A 239 -41.47 -48.36 36.59
C LEU A 239 -41.26 -48.07 38.08
N VAL A 240 -42.20 -48.48 38.93
CA VAL A 240 -42.11 -48.31 40.39
C VAL A 240 -41.60 -49.59 41.05
N ASN A 241 -42.06 -50.76 40.59
CA ASN A 241 -41.74 -52.03 41.22
C ASN A 241 -40.32 -52.53 40.91
N CYS A 242 -39.80 -52.24 39.72
CA CYS A 242 -38.53 -52.77 39.22
C CYS A 242 -37.40 -51.73 39.21
N CYS A 243 -37.70 -50.45 39.48
CA CYS A 243 -36.71 -49.38 39.50
C CYS A 243 -36.64 -48.73 40.88
N THR A 244 -35.44 -48.42 41.33
CA THR A 244 -35.24 -47.53 42.48
C THR A 244 -35.43 -46.09 42.04
N MET A 245 -36.24 -45.31 42.76
CA MET A 245 -36.49 -43.91 42.43
C MET A 245 -35.45 -43.00 43.09
N ASP A 246 -34.81 -42.12 42.31
CA ASP A 246 -33.97 -41.03 42.82
C ASP A 246 -34.52 -39.68 42.36
N TRP A 247 -34.73 -38.77 43.31
CA TRP A 247 -35.42 -37.50 43.06
C TRP A 247 -34.44 -36.34 43.07
N PHE A 248 -34.31 -35.68 41.92
CA PHE A 248 -33.50 -34.49 41.74
C PHE A 248 -34.35 -33.25 42.06
N GLY A 249 -34.13 -32.71 43.25
CA GLY A 249 -34.73 -31.47 43.70
C GLY A 249 -34.12 -30.22 43.04
N PRO A 250 -34.70 -29.04 43.29
CA PRO A 250 -34.05 -27.77 42.99
C PRO A 250 -32.72 -27.67 43.75
N TRP A 251 -31.72 -27.00 43.15
CA TRP A 251 -30.42 -26.83 43.79
C TRP A 251 -30.55 -25.91 45.00
N PRO A 252 -30.07 -26.33 46.18
CA PRO A 252 -30.06 -25.45 47.35
C PRO A 252 -29.08 -24.29 47.16
N GLN A 253 -29.24 -23.26 47.98
CA GLN A 253 -28.43 -22.04 47.90
C GLN A 253 -26.91 -22.32 47.96
N HIS A 254 -26.49 -23.27 48.79
CA HIS A 254 -25.07 -23.63 48.91
C HIS A 254 -24.52 -24.27 47.62
N ALA A 255 -25.31 -25.10 46.93
CA ALA A 255 -24.94 -25.71 45.66
C ALA A 255 -24.81 -24.66 44.56
N LEU A 256 -25.77 -23.72 44.48
CA LEU A 256 -25.70 -22.58 43.57
C LEU A 256 -24.43 -21.75 43.81
N LEU A 257 -24.09 -21.49 45.07
CA LEU A 257 -22.89 -20.73 45.44
C LEU A 257 -21.59 -21.45 45.05
N GLN A 258 -21.49 -22.77 45.26
CA GLN A 258 -20.32 -23.55 44.86
C GLN A 258 -20.11 -23.53 43.33
N VAL A 259 -21.20 -23.68 42.57
CA VAL A 259 -21.17 -23.61 41.10
C VAL A 259 -20.78 -22.22 40.64
N ALA A 260 -21.35 -21.17 41.25
CA ALA A 260 -21.02 -19.79 40.96
C ALA A 260 -19.54 -19.51 41.21
N ARG A 261 -19.02 -19.86 42.39
CA ARG A 261 -17.60 -19.67 42.76
C ARG A 261 -16.66 -20.34 41.76
N ARG A 262 -16.95 -21.56 41.35
CA ARG A 262 -16.11 -22.28 40.38
C ARG A 262 -16.12 -21.62 39.00
N ARG A 263 -17.22 -20.98 38.61
CA ARG A 263 -17.34 -20.22 37.35
C ARG A 263 -16.71 -18.83 37.47
N THR A 264 -16.88 -18.14 38.59
CA THR A 264 -16.37 -16.78 38.79
C THR A 264 -14.85 -16.72 38.92
N VAL A 265 -14.18 -17.82 39.28
CA VAL A 265 -12.70 -17.92 39.22
C VAL A 265 -12.17 -17.73 37.79
N THR A 266 -12.94 -18.13 36.78
CA THR A 266 -12.57 -17.92 35.37
C THR A 266 -12.75 -16.46 34.94
N TRP A 267 -13.52 -15.68 35.69
CA TRP A 267 -13.69 -14.25 35.42
C TRP A 267 -12.43 -13.54 35.92
N ALA A 268 -11.78 -12.76 35.05
CA ALA A 268 -10.55 -12.03 35.37
C ALA A 268 -10.81 -10.82 36.30
N VAL A 269 -11.56 -11.06 37.38
CA VAL A 269 -11.98 -10.08 38.38
C VAL A 269 -11.12 -10.22 39.62
N ASP A 270 -10.86 -9.10 40.29
CA ASP A 270 -10.20 -9.09 41.59
C ASP A 270 -10.86 -10.04 42.58
N GLN A 271 -10.02 -10.84 43.25
CA GLN A 271 -10.43 -11.89 44.19
C GLN A 271 -11.35 -11.38 45.31
N ARG A 272 -11.27 -10.09 45.64
CA ARG A 272 -12.12 -9.42 46.63
C ARG A 272 -13.60 -9.33 46.23
N TYR A 273 -13.88 -9.32 44.92
CA TYR A 273 -15.25 -9.20 44.39
C TYR A 273 -15.81 -10.53 43.89
N THR A 274 -14.95 -11.50 43.59
CA THR A 274 -15.33 -12.82 43.06
C THR A 274 -16.39 -13.53 43.91
N ASP A 275 -16.25 -13.50 45.25
CA ASP A 275 -17.23 -14.08 46.17
C ASP A 275 -18.56 -13.31 46.18
N LYS A 276 -18.51 -11.98 46.22
CA LYS A 276 -19.72 -11.13 46.22
C LYS A 276 -20.50 -11.25 44.91
N MET A 277 -19.79 -11.41 43.79
CA MET A 277 -20.42 -11.65 42.49
C MET A 277 -21.11 -13.02 42.46
N ALA A 278 -20.46 -14.06 43.01
CA ALA A 278 -21.08 -15.37 43.14
C ALA A 278 -22.37 -15.29 43.97
N GLU A 279 -22.34 -14.60 45.13
CA GLU A 279 -23.53 -14.36 45.96
C GLU A 279 -24.63 -13.59 45.21
N ALA A 280 -24.26 -12.58 44.42
CA ALA A 280 -25.21 -11.81 43.61
C ALA A 280 -25.91 -12.68 42.55
N CYS A 281 -25.17 -13.56 41.85
CA CYS A 281 -25.76 -14.50 40.89
C CYS A 281 -26.74 -15.45 41.57
N VAL A 282 -26.42 -15.95 42.77
CA VAL A 282 -27.33 -16.80 43.55
C VAL A 282 -28.59 -16.04 43.93
N HIS A 283 -28.45 -14.79 44.41
CA HIS A 283 -29.60 -13.94 44.75
C HIS A 283 -30.50 -13.69 43.55
N MET A 284 -29.93 -13.43 42.37
CA MET A 284 -30.71 -13.28 41.12
C MET A 284 -31.54 -14.54 40.83
N HIS A 285 -30.94 -15.73 40.91
CA HIS A 285 -31.67 -16.98 40.66
C HIS A 285 -32.83 -17.20 41.63
N LEU A 286 -32.59 -17.04 42.93
CA LEU A 286 -33.62 -17.20 43.97
C LEU A 286 -34.75 -16.17 43.82
N SER A 287 -34.43 -14.94 43.42
CA SER A 287 -35.45 -13.91 43.16
C SER A 287 -36.36 -14.29 41.99
N VAL A 288 -35.81 -14.92 40.95
CA VAL A 288 -36.58 -15.39 39.78
C VAL A 288 -37.46 -16.58 40.15
N GLU A 289 -37.01 -17.46 41.05
CA GLU A 289 -37.82 -18.56 41.57
C GLU A 289 -39.04 -18.03 42.34
N GLN A 290 -38.83 -17.05 43.23
CA GLN A 290 -39.92 -16.37 43.95
C GLN A 290 -40.88 -15.65 42.98
N ALA A 291 -40.35 -14.95 41.99
CA ALA A 291 -41.15 -14.28 40.96
C ALA A 291 -41.94 -15.29 40.11
N SER A 292 -41.37 -16.45 39.79
CA SER A 292 -42.04 -17.51 39.04
C SER A 292 -43.19 -18.14 39.83
N ALA A 293 -43.01 -18.34 41.15
CA ALA A 293 -44.08 -18.78 42.04
C ALA A 293 -45.23 -17.76 42.11
N ARG A 294 -44.89 -16.46 42.19
CA ARG A 294 -45.88 -15.37 42.14
C ARG A 294 -46.63 -15.36 40.80
N PHE A 295 -45.91 -15.46 39.69
CA PHE A 295 -46.48 -15.50 38.34
C PHE A 295 -47.44 -16.68 38.14
N GLN A 296 -47.10 -17.85 38.69
CA GLN A 296 -48.00 -19.00 38.69
C GLN A 296 -49.28 -18.72 39.49
N SER A 297 -49.17 -18.06 40.65
CA SER A 297 -50.34 -17.77 41.49
C SER A 297 -51.28 -16.74 40.86
N GLU A 298 -50.74 -15.70 40.23
CA GLU A 298 -51.51 -14.59 39.66
C GLU A 298 -52.06 -14.92 38.26
N MET A 299 -51.22 -15.47 37.38
CA MET A 299 -51.54 -15.67 35.97
C MET A 299 -51.88 -17.13 35.62
N LYS A 300 -51.77 -18.07 36.58
CA LYS A 300 -51.96 -19.52 36.37
C LYS A 300 -51.08 -20.10 35.26
N ARG A 301 -49.96 -19.44 34.95
CA ARG A 301 -48.98 -19.87 33.94
C ARG A 301 -47.73 -20.36 34.65
N HIS A 302 -47.27 -21.55 34.27
CA HIS A 302 -46.05 -22.12 34.82
C HIS A 302 -44.82 -21.60 34.08
N ASN A 303 -43.87 -21.07 34.83
CA ASN A 303 -42.49 -20.86 34.40
C ASN A 303 -41.59 -21.77 35.24
N TYR A 304 -40.72 -22.54 34.60
CA TYR A 304 -39.82 -23.46 35.30
C TYR A 304 -38.41 -22.85 35.36
N THR A 305 -37.94 -22.57 36.57
CA THR A 305 -36.53 -22.26 36.82
C THR A 305 -35.74 -23.57 36.84
N THR A 306 -34.75 -23.69 35.96
CA THR A 306 -33.89 -24.89 35.89
C THR A 306 -32.43 -24.54 36.18
N PRO A 307 -31.64 -25.49 36.71
CA PRO A 307 -30.19 -25.29 36.85
C PRO A 307 -29.49 -24.98 35.51
N ALA A 308 -30.03 -25.44 34.39
CA ALA A 308 -29.51 -25.08 33.07
C ALA A 308 -29.65 -23.57 32.79
N SER A 309 -30.80 -22.96 33.12
CA SER A 309 -31.01 -21.52 33.01
C SER A 309 -30.05 -20.73 33.92
N TYR A 310 -29.68 -21.29 35.07
CA TYR A 310 -28.67 -20.69 35.95
C TYR A 310 -27.27 -20.74 35.35
N LEU A 311 -26.88 -21.88 34.76
CA LEU A 311 -25.61 -22.00 34.06
C LEU A 311 -25.55 -21.08 32.83
N GLU A 312 -26.67 -20.91 32.12
CA GLU A 312 -26.80 -19.97 31.01
C GLU A 312 -26.65 -18.51 31.45
N LEU A 313 -27.17 -18.13 32.62
CA LEU A 313 -26.93 -16.83 33.24
C LEU A 313 -25.42 -16.60 33.47
N LEU A 314 -24.73 -17.59 34.04
CA LEU A 314 -23.29 -17.49 34.30
C LEU A 314 -22.47 -17.39 33.01
N ASN A 315 -22.81 -18.20 32.00
CA ASN A 315 -22.14 -18.18 30.70
C ASN A 315 -22.39 -16.87 29.95
N SER A 316 -23.64 -16.37 29.97
CA SER A 316 -24.00 -15.08 29.37
C SER A 316 -23.26 -13.93 30.04
N TYR A 317 -23.17 -13.95 31.37
CA TYR A 317 -22.42 -12.94 32.12
C TYR A 317 -20.93 -12.97 31.76
N GLU A 318 -20.32 -14.16 31.67
CA GLU A 318 -18.93 -14.30 31.24
C GLU A 318 -18.70 -13.74 29.83
N GLY A 319 -19.62 -14.01 28.90
CA GLY A 319 -19.56 -13.48 27.54
C GLY A 319 -19.61 -11.95 27.51
N ILE A 320 -20.60 -11.36 28.21
CA ILE A 320 -20.76 -9.90 28.30
C ILE A 320 -19.52 -9.27 28.96
N LEU A 321 -18.98 -9.89 30.01
CA LEU A 321 -17.79 -9.39 30.69
C LEU A 321 -16.59 -9.31 29.73
N LYS A 322 -16.33 -10.39 28.97
CA LYS A 322 -15.26 -10.44 27.97
C LYS A 322 -15.43 -9.38 26.89
N GLU A 323 -16.65 -9.19 26.39
CA GLU A 323 -16.95 -8.15 25.38
C GLU A 323 -16.71 -6.74 25.94
N MET A 324 -17.14 -6.48 27.17
CA MET A 324 -16.94 -5.20 27.84
C MET A 324 -15.45 -4.93 28.11
N ASP A 325 -14.69 -5.93 28.58
CA ASP A 325 -13.25 -5.82 28.80
C ASP A 325 -12.51 -5.51 27.50
N GLN A 326 -12.86 -6.17 26.40
CA GLN A 326 -12.31 -5.88 25.08
C GLN A 326 -12.66 -4.47 24.61
N SER A 327 -13.90 -4.02 24.83
CA SER A 327 -14.34 -2.67 24.48
C SER A 327 -13.59 -1.59 25.27
N ILE A 328 -13.36 -1.82 26.57
CA ILE A 328 -12.62 -0.92 27.45
C ILE A 328 -11.14 -0.92 27.07
N ALA A 329 -10.53 -2.09 26.84
CA ALA A 329 -9.14 -2.22 26.40
C ALA A 329 -8.90 -1.50 25.06
N ALA A 330 -9.82 -1.61 24.11
CA ALA A 330 -9.76 -0.91 22.84
C ALA A 330 -9.83 0.63 23.03
N ARG A 331 -10.75 1.10 23.89
CA ARG A 331 -10.84 2.54 24.23
C ARG A 331 -9.57 3.04 24.94
N HIS A 332 -9.05 2.26 25.88
CA HIS A 332 -7.81 2.57 26.59
C HIS A 332 -6.62 2.65 25.63
N SER A 333 -6.47 1.67 24.73
CA SER A 333 -5.42 1.68 23.70
C SER A 333 -5.53 2.90 22.77
N LYS A 334 -6.74 3.25 22.33
CA LYS A 334 -6.98 4.44 21.51
C LYS A 334 -6.60 5.73 22.24
N LEU A 335 -6.98 5.87 23.51
CA LEU A 335 -6.61 7.01 24.34
C LEU A 335 -5.10 7.08 24.58
N SER A 336 -4.47 5.95 24.91
CA SER A 336 -3.02 5.85 25.11
C SER A 336 -2.25 6.24 23.85
N ASN A 337 -2.66 5.73 22.68
CA ASN A 337 -2.04 6.08 21.40
C ASN A 337 -2.23 7.56 21.05
N GLY A 338 -3.44 8.10 21.31
CA GLY A 338 -3.71 9.53 21.15
C GLY A 338 -2.82 10.39 22.05
N LEU A 339 -2.68 10.01 23.33
CA LEU A 339 -1.81 10.70 24.29
C LEU A 339 -0.34 10.63 23.87
N GLN A 340 0.16 9.47 23.44
CA GLN A 340 1.53 9.32 22.94
C GLN A 340 1.77 10.18 21.69
N THR A 341 0.79 10.24 20.79
CA THR A 341 0.88 11.11 19.61
C THR A 341 0.96 12.58 20.03
N LEU A 342 0.11 13.02 20.97
CA LEU A 342 0.14 14.40 21.49
C LEU A 342 1.48 14.73 22.14
N ILE A 343 2.01 13.84 22.97
CA ILE A 343 3.33 14.01 23.61
C ILE A 343 4.42 14.13 22.54
N ARG A 344 4.42 13.26 21.53
CA ARG A 344 5.38 13.31 20.42
C ARG A 344 5.27 14.63 19.65
N THR A 345 4.06 15.02 19.24
CA THR A 345 3.86 16.29 18.52
C THR A 345 4.27 17.49 19.35
N ASN A 346 4.04 17.47 20.66
CA ASN A 346 4.46 18.56 21.54
C ASN A 346 5.98 18.67 21.60
N SER A 347 6.69 17.53 21.69
CA SER A 347 8.16 17.53 21.62
C SER A 347 8.71 18.00 20.26
N GLU A 348 8.06 17.62 19.15
CA GLU A 348 8.44 18.08 17.80
C GLU A 348 8.21 19.59 17.63
N VAL A 349 7.12 20.13 18.21
CA VAL A 349 6.83 21.57 18.19
C VAL A 349 7.81 22.35 19.05
N GLU A 350 8.17 21.85 20.24
CA GLU A 350 9.21 22.47 21.08
C GLU A 350 10.56 22.51 20.36
N GLU A 351 10.94 21.44 19.65
CA GLU A 351 12.16 21.40 18.83
C GLU A 351 12.10 22.41 17.68
N MET A 352 10.98 22.46 16.95
CA MET A 352 10.79 23.39 15.84
C MET A 352 10.78 24.86 16.30
N GLN A 353 10.18 25.14 17.46
CA GLN A 353 10.24 26.47 18.09
C GLN A 353 11.69 26.86 18.42
N GLY A 354 12.49 25.92 18.96
CA GLY A 354 13.91 26.14 19.18
C GLY A 354 14.67 26.45 17.89
N GLN A 355 14.40 25.70 16.80
CA GLN A 355 14.99 25.94 15.49
C GLN A 355 14.58 27.31 14.89
N LEU A 356 13.31 27.70 15.04
CA LEU A 356 12.81 29.01 14.58
C LEU A 356 13.50 30.16 15.30
N ILE A 357 13.64 30.07 16.63
CA ILE A 357 14.36 31.07 17.44
C ILE A 357 15.82 31.17 16.99
N ALA A 358 16.46 30.04 16.64
CA ALA A 358 17.83 30.02 16.14
C ALA A 358 17.98 30.58 14.71
N ILE A 359 16.99 30.37 13.83
CA ILE A 359 17.00 30.86 12.44
C ILE A 359 16.67 32.35 12.37
N GLN A 360 15.85 32.87 13.28
CA GLN A 360 15.42 34.27 13.30
C GLN A 360 16.56 35.30 13.20
N PRO A 361 17.65 35.25 14.01
CA PRO A 361 18.76 36.19 13.87
C PRO A 361 19.51 36.03 12.53
N ARG A 362 19.61 34.80 12.00
CA ARG A 362 20.25 34.54 10.71
C ARG A 362 19.45 35.12 9.54
N LEU A 363 18.11 35.07 9.63
CA LEU A 363 17.22 35.67 8.64
C LEU A 363 17.32 37.20 8.66
N GLU A 364 17.31 37.81 9.85
CA GLU A 364 17.50 39.27 9.98
C GLU A 364 18.85 39.72 9.42
N GLN A 365 19.91 38.95 9.65
CA GLN A 365 21.24 39.24 9.10
C GLN A 365 21.25 39.09 7.58
N SER A 366 20.70 37.99 7.05
CA SER A 366 20.57 37.81 5.60
C SER A 366 19.70 38.89 4.95
N GLN A 367 18.66 39.38 5.62
CA GLN A 367 17.82 40.48 5.12
C GLN A 367 18.61 41.80 5.08
N LYS A 368 19.39 42.10 6.13
CA LYS A 368 20.30 43.26 6.14
C LYS A 368 21.34 43.17 5.02
N ASP A 369 21.94 42.00 4.83
CA ASP A 369 22.95 41.77 3.79
C ASP A 369 22.33 41.92 2.39
N THR A 370 21.13 41.37 2.17
CA THR A 370 20.41 41.51 0.89
C THR A 370 20.05 42.97 0.59
N LEU A 371 19.59 43.72 1.60
CA LEU A 371 19.31 45.15 1.45
C LEU A 371 20.57 45.98 1.18
N ALA A 372 21.70 45.62 1.78
CA ALA A 372 23.00 46.25 1.51
C ALA A 372 23.44 46.00 0.06
N ILE A 373 23.40 44.74 -0.39
CA ILE A 373 23.73 44.36 -1.76
C ILE A 373 22.79 45.05 -2.76
N MET A 374 21.48 45.12 -2.47
CA MET A 374 20.52 45.79 -3.36
C MET A 374 20.79 47.29 -3.49
N LYS A 375 21.20 47.96 -2.40
CA LYS A 375 21.62 49.37 -2.45
C LYS A 375 22.88 49.55 -3.29
N GLU A 376 23.88 48.71 -3.08
CA GLU A 376 25.12 48.77 -3.84
C GLU A 376 24.89 48.50 -5.34
N LEU A 377 24.06 47.50 -5.66
CA LEU A 377 23.67 47.20 -7.04
C LEU A 377 22.90 48.36 -7.67
N SER A 378 22.01 49.04 -6.93
CA SER A 378 21.28 50.21 -7.45
C SER A 378 22.20 51.41 -7.74
N ALA A 379 23.24 51.61 -6.92
CA ALA A 379 24.24 52.64 -7.15
C ALA A 379 25.11 52.29 -8.37
N GLN A 380 25.57 51.04 -8.46
CA GLN A 380 26.33 50.54 -9.60
C GLN A 380 25.52 50.60 -10.90
N GLN A 381 24.22 50.30 -10.86
CA GLN A 381 23.33 50.42 -12.02
C GLN A 381 23.24 51.87 -12.53
N GLN A 382 23.10 52.85 -11.63
CA GLN A 382 23.08 54.26 -12.01
C GLN A 382 24.42 54.72 -12.61
N GLU A 383 25.54 54.25 -12.09
CA GLU A 383 26.86 54.54 -12.67
C GLU A 383 27.04 53.89 -14.05
N VAL A 384 26.54 52.67 -14.23
CA VAL A 384 26.59 51.97 -15.53
C VAL A 384 25.71 52.64 -16.56
N GLU A 385 24.49 53.05 -16.19
CA GLU A 385 23.59 53.80 -17.09
C GLU A 385 24.19 55.15 -17.49
N ALA A 386 24.80 55.89 -16.55
CA ALA A 386 25.48 57.15 -16.85
C ALA A 386 26.66 56.95 -17.81
N LYS A 387 27.47 55.90 -17.60
CA LYS A 387 28.58 55.56 -18.51
C LYS A 387 28.08 55.09 -19.88
N GLN A 388 27.00 54.32 -19.94
CA GLN A 388 26.39 53.88 -21.22
C GLN A 388 25.89 55.06 -22.05
N GLU A 389 25.30 56.08 -21.41
CA GLU A 389 24.82 57.26 -22.13
C GLU A 389 25.99 58.08 -22.72
N ILE A 390 27.10 58.20 -21.98
CA ILE A 390 28.32 58.86 -22.47
C ILE A 390 28.91 58.10 -23.66
N VAL A 391 29.08 56.77 -23.53
CA VAL A 391 29.64 55.93 -24.60
C VAL A 391 28.75 55.96 -25.85
N ARG A 392 27.42 55.94 -25.69
CA ARG A 392 26.49 56.02 -26.82
C ARG A 392 26.58 57.36 -27.56
N ALA A 393 26.84 58.46 -26.83
CA ALA A 393 27.07 59.77 -27.44
C ALA A 393 28.40 59.82 -28.22
N GLU A 394 29.47 59.27 -27.65
CA GLU A 394 30.78 59.18 -28.31
C GLU A 394 30.75 58.27 -29.55
N GLU A 395 30.09 57.12 -29.49
CA GLU A 395 29.93 56.20 -30.64
C GLU A 395 29.19 56.88 -31.82
N ALA A 396 28.18 57.72 -31.52
CA ALA A 396 27.44 58.44 -32.55
C ALA A 396 28.25 59.55 -33.24
N GLU A 397 29.17 60.21 -32.54
CA GLU A 397 30.09 61.17 -33.16
C GLU A 397 31.17 60.47 -34.01
N VAL A 398 31.74 59.37 -33.50
CA VAL A 398 32.76 58.60 -34.23
C VAL A 398 32.18 57.99 -35.51
N SER A 399 30.95 57.46 -35.47
CA SER A 399 30.29 56.92 -36.68
C SER A 399 30.10 57.97 -37.78
N LYS A 400 29.73 59.20 -37.42
CA LYS A 400 29.58 60.29 -38.41
C LYS A 400 30.92 60.68 -39.03
N SER A 401 31.97 60.78 -38.22
CA SER A 401 33.30 61.09 -38.72
C SER A 401 33.89 59.97 -39.59
N ALA A 402 33.52 58.72 -39.34
CA ALA A 402 33.94 57.57 -40.16
C ALA A 402 33.26 57.59 -41.54
N ASP A 403 31.96 57.84 -41.60
CA ASP A 403 31.20 57.91 -42.87
C ASP A 403 31.74 59.03 -43.80
N GLU A 404 32.07 60.21 -43.23
CA GLU A 404 32.64 61.32 -43.99
C GLU A 404 34.06 61.02 -44.53
N ALA A 405 34.85 60.21 -43.82
CA ALA A 405 36.19 59.82 -44.26
C ALA A 405 36.15 58.79 -45.40
N GLU A 406 35.19 57.85 -45.39
CA GLU A 406 35.06 56.84 -46.44
C GLU A 406 34.64 57.44 -47.79
N GLU A 407 33.77 58.45 -47.80
CA GLU A 407 33.34 59.12 -49.03
C GLU A 407 34.50 59.84 -49.73
N LEU A 408 35.38 60.48 -48.95
CA LEU A 408 36.57 61.17 -49.47
C LEU A 408 37.63 60.20 -50.03
N VAL A 409 37.75 58.99 -49.47
CA VAL A 409 38.67 57.95 -49.97
C VAL A 409 38.22 57.46 -51.35
N LEU A 410 36.91 57.25 -51.53
CA LEU A 410 36.35 56.73 -52.77
C LEU A 410 36.56 57.71 -53.94
N GLU A 411 36.39 59.01 -53.68
CA GLU A 411 36.58 60.06 -54.69
C GLU A 411 38.05 60.19 -55.12
N ALA A 412 39.00 60.07 -54.18
CA ALA A 412 40.43 60.14 -54.45
C ALA A 412 40.93 58.95 -55.30
N GLN A 413 40.43 57.74 -55.02
CA GLN A 413 40.86 56.52 -55.72
C GLN A 413 40.42 56.52 -57.19
N ASN A 414 39.20 56.97 -57.46
CA ASN A 414 38.63 57.02 -58.81
C ASN A 414 39.35 58.05 -59.72
N ASN A 415 39.86 59.13 -59.13
CA ASN A 415 40.66 60.12 -59.84
C ASN A 415 42.09 59.62 -60.16
N LEU A 416 42.64 58.70 -59.37
CA LEU A 416 43.97 58.12 -59.59
C LEU A 416 43.97 57.15 -60.78
N ASP A 417 42.96 56.28 -60.88
CA ASP A 417 42.87 55.25 -61.92
C ASP A 417 42.69 55.83 -63.33
N ASN A 418 42.06 57.01 -63.45
CA ASN A 418 41.87 57.69 -64.72
C ASN A 418 43.13 58.42 -65.24
N ALA A 419 44.07 58.78 -64.35
CA ALA A 419 45.24 59.58 -64.69
C ALA A 419 46.46 58.72 -65.11
N LEU A 420 46.67 57.57 -64.47
CA LEU A 420 47.84 56.70 -64.68
C LEU A 420 48.03 56.16 -66.12
N PRO A 421 46.98 55.77 -66.87
CA PRO A 421 47.16 55.25 -68.22
C PRO A 421 47.62 56.34 -69.20
N LYS A 422 47.11 57.56 -69.04
CA LYS A 422 47.43 58.71 -69.90
C LYS A 422 48.86 59.21 -69.68
N TYR A 423 49.32 59.17 -68.43
CA TYR A 423 50.71 59.48 -68.06
C TYR A 423 51.73 58.58 -68.78
N ASN A 424 51.48 57.26 -68.77
CA ASN A 424 52.41 56.28 -69.32
C ASN A 424 52.52 56.33 -70.85
N VAL A 425 51.45 56.75 -71.55
CA VAL A 425 51.45 56.96 -73.01
C VAL A 425 52.26 58.20 -73.38
N ALA A 426 52.17 59.28 -72.59
CA ALA A 426 52.89 60.53 -72.84
C ALA A 426 54.41 60.38 -72.70
N ILE A 427 54.89 59.65 -71.67
CA ILE A 427 56.34 59.43 -71.46
C ILE A 427 56.97 58.61 -72.59
N LYS A 428 56.27 57.59 -73.11
CA LYS A 428 56.80 56.75 -74.20
C LYS A 428 56.92 57.49 -75.53
N ALA A 429 56.10 58.51 -75.77
CA ALA A 429 56.12 59.30 -77.00
C ALA A 429 57.20 60.40 -77.03
N ASP A 430 57.73 60.78 -75.86
CA ASP A 430 58.73 61.84 -75.70
C ASP A 430 60.18 61.42 -76.05
N GLN A 431 60.48 60.12 -76.08
CA GLN A 431 61.81 59.58 -76.41
C GLN A 431 62.10 59.43 -77.93
N SER A 432 61.28 60.04 -78.80
CA SER A 432 61.26 59.74 -80.25
C SER A 432 61.52 60.97 -81.16
N PRO A 433 62.70 61.62 -81.08
CA PRO A 433 63.26 62.13 -82.33
C PRO A 433 64.72 61.71 -82.56
N ASP A 434 64.95 61.00 -83.67
CA ASP A 434 66.28 60.63 -84.18
C ASP A 434 66.93 61.75 -85.01
N LYS A 435 68.27 61.83 -84.96
CA LYS A 435 69.07 62.88 -85.62
C LYS A 435 69.00 62.88 -87.15
N SER A 436 68.60 61.76 -87.75
CA SER A 436 68.31 61.65 -89.19
C SER A 436 67.12 62.49 -89.61
N ASP A 437 66.04 62.48 -88.82
CA ASP A 437 64.73 63.03 -89.19
C ASP A 437 64.79 64.57 -89.32
N ILE A 438 65.50 65.23 -88.41
CA ILE A 438 65.63 66.69 -88.39
C ILE A 438 66.48 67.21 -89.56
N SER A 439 67.44 66.41 -90.05
CA SER A 439 68.23 66.78 -91.23
C SER A 439 67.42 66.73 -92.52
N GLU A 440 66.47 65.79 -92.60
CA GLU A 440 65.61 65.58 -93.75
C GLU A 440 64.63 66.76 -93.93
N VAL A 441 64.01 67.21 -92.83
CA VAL A 441 63.09 68.37 -92.83
C VAL A 441 63.79 69.70 -93.20
N LYS A 442 65.09 69.85 -92.90
CA LYS A 442 65.85 71.08 -93.21
C LYS A 442 66.20 71.23 -94.69
N SER A 443 66.29 70.11 -95.42
CA SER A 443 66.73 70.07 -96.82
C SER A 443 65.69 70.61 -97.80
N PHE A 444 64.42 70.75 -97.39
CA PHE A 444 63.38 71.31 -98.25
C PHE A 444 63.66 72.79 -98.61
N ALA A 445 63.65 73.09 -99.91
CA ALA A 445 63.74 74.46 -100.43
C ALA A 445 62.40 75.19 -100.34
N ARG A 446 61.29 74.46 -100.52
CA ARG A 446 59.91 74.93 -100.30
C ARG A 446 59.09 73.76 -99.72
N PRO A 447 58.73 73.78 -98.42
CA PRO A 447 58.14 72.62 -97.77
C PRO A 447 56.64 72.43 -98.11
N PRO A 448 56.11 71.19 -98.03
CA PRO A 448 54.66 70.92 -98.10
C PRO A 448 53.89 71.57 -96.95
N GLU A 449 52.63 71.96 -97.18
CA GLU A 449 51.81 72.70 -96.20
C GLU A 449 51.67 71.98 -94.84
N LEU A 450 51.57 70.65 -94.83
CA LEU A 450 51.46 69.86 -93.59
C LEU A 450 52.73 69.90 -92.74
N VAL A 451 53.91 69.92 -93.36
CA VAL A 451 55.20 70.04 -92.64
C VAL A 451 55.38 71.45 -92.08
N MET A 452 54.92 72.47 -92.82
CA MET A 452 54.88 73.85 -92.33
C MET A 452 53.97 74.00 -91.11
N PHE A 453 52.82 73.32 -91.11
CA PHE A 453 51.86 73.35 -90.00
C PHE A 453 52.42 72.71 -88.71
N VAL A 454 53.19 71.62 -88.82
CA VAL A 454 53.90 71.00 -87.67
C VAL A 454 55.01 71.89 -87.13
N LEU A 455 55.77 72.55 -87.99
CA LEU A 455 56.86 73.43 -87.56
C LEU A 455 56.38 74.76 -86.99
N GLN A 456 55.21 75.26 -87.43
CA GLN A 456 54.56 76.40 -86.81
C GLN A 456 54.14 76.09 -85.37
N ALA A 457 53.68 74.87 -85.09
CA ALA A 457 53.35 74.42 -83.74
C ALA A 457 54.60 74.31 -82.84
N VAL A 458 55.69 73.75 -83.34
CA VAL A 458 56.96 73.66 -82.60
C VAL A 458 57.58 75.06 -82.36
N SER A 459 57.52 75.95 -83.35
CA SER A 459 58.03 77.33 -83.21
C SER A 459 57.24 78.15 -82.19
N LEU A 460 55.93 77.88 -82.06
CA LEU A 460 55.08 78.51 -81.05
C LEU A 460 55.47 78.08 -79.62
N LEU A 461 55.88 76.82 -79.41
CA LEU A 461 56.34 76.32 -78.10
C LEU A 461 57.65 76.94 -77.63
N PHE A 462 58.53 77.29 -78.57
CA PHE A 462 59.76 78.05 -78.31
C PHE A 462 59.56 79.59 -78.39
N ASN A 463 58.30 80.05 -78.45
CA ASN A 463 57.88 81.45 -78.47
C ASN A 463 58.48 82.29 -79.62
N GLN A 464 58.63 81.70 -80.81
CA GLN A 464 59.16 82.33 -82.02
C GLN A 464 58.07 82.55 -83.10
N PRO A 465 58.26 83.50 -84.04
CA PRO A 465 57.24 83.80 -85.05
C PRO A 465 57.07 82.67 -86.09
N GLN A 466 55.85 82.50 -86.59
CA GLN A 466 55.39 81.33 -87.38
C GLN A 466 55.79 81.36 -88.88
N THR A 467 56.99 81.82 -89.20
CA THR A 467 57.52 81.87 -90.57
C THR A 467 58.60 80.82 -90.80
N TRP A 468 58.57 80.19 -91.99
CA TRP A 468 59.46 79.08 -92.35
C TRP A 468 60.95 79.41 -92.19
N GLU A 469 61.37 80.63 -92.50
CA GLU A 469 62.77 81.04 -92.40
C GLU A 469 63.30 81.02 -90.97
N GLN A 470 62.46 81.34 -89.98
CA GLN A 470 62.81 81.30 -88.56
C GLN A 470 62.75 79.88 -88.01
N ALA A 471 61.76 79.08 -88.42
CA ALA A 471 61.73 77.65 -88.09
C ALA A 471 62.97 76.90 -88.62
N LYS A 472 63.45 77.25 -89.82
CA LYS A 472 64.70 76.68 -90.39
C LYS A 472 65.96 77.11 -89.63
N LYS A 473 65.98 78.31 -89.05
CA LYS A 473 67.06 78.77 -88.16
C LYS A 473 67.04 78.06 -86.79
N LEU A 474 65.84 77.72 -86.30
CA LEU A 474 65.66 77.02 -85.03
C LEU A 474 66.24 75.59 -85.07
N MET A 475 66.17 74.92 -86.22
CA MET A 475 66.70 73.56 -86.46
C MET A 475 68.23 73.56 -86.69
N ASN A 476 69.00 73.90 -85.65
CA ASN A 476 70.46 73.79 -85.61
C ASN A 476 70.93 72.46 -84.97
N ALA A 477 72.24 72.20 -84.94
CA ALA A 477 72.80 70.92 -84.45
C ALA A 477 72.49 70.63 -82.96
N GLU A 478 72.09 71.65 -82.19
CA GLU A 478 71.72 71.58 -80.76
C GLU A 478 70.21 71.45 -80.53
N PHE A 479 69.40 71.45 -81.59
CA PHE A 479 67.93 71.46 -81.51
C PHE A 479 67.36 70.22 -80.80
N LEU A 480 67.98 69.04 -80.98
CA LEU A 480 67.60 67.82 -80.27
C LEU A 480 67.84 67.90 -78.76
N GLY A 481 68.97 68.49 -78.35
CA GLY A 481 69.25 68.72 -76.93
C GLY A 481 68.21 69.66 -76.32
N LYS A 482 67.82 70.72 -77.06
CA LYS A 482 66.78 71.66 -76.61
C LYS A 482 65.36 71.09 -76.61
N LEU A 483 65.10 70.02 -77.37
CA LEU A 483 63.83 69.28 -77.33
C LEU A 483 63.78 68.33 -76.12
N HIS A 484 64.89 67.63 -75.83
CA HIS A 484 64.97 66.68 -74.72
C HIS A 484 65.07 67.38 -73.35
N ASP A 485 65.82 68.48 -73.27
CA ASP A 485 66.01 69.27 -72.05
C ASP A 485 64.94 70.37 -71.86
N TYR A 486 63.85 70.33 -72.65
CA TYR A 486 62.72 71.23 -72.46
C TYR A 486 62.03 70.91 -71.13
N ASP A 487 61.93 71.92 -70.25
CA ASP A 487 61.35 71.76 -68.91
C ASP A 487 59.84 71.49 -69.00
N LYS A 488 59.46 70.23 -68.78
CA LYS A 488 58.11 69.68 -69.00
C LYS A 488 57.11 70.10 -67.93
N ASP A 489 57.59 70.67 -66.82
CA ASP A 489 56.78 71.03 -65.66
C ASP A 489 56.42 72.53 -65.61
N SER A 490 57.02 73.37 -66.47
CA SER A 490 56.84 74.84 -66.48
C SER A 490 56.06 75.38 -67.70
N LEU A 491 54.96 74.73 -68.08
CA LEU A 491 54.02 75.26 -69.09
C LEU A 491 52.96 76.16 -68.43
N ASP A 492 52.99 77.45 -68.74
CA ASP A 492 52.06 78.47 -68.23
C ASP A 492 50.66 78.41 -68.92
N GLU A 493 49.56 78.64 -68.20
CA GLU A 493 48.18 78.38 -68.69
C GLU A 493 47.82 79.13 -69.98
N LYS A 494 48.35 80.34 -70.19
CA LYS A 494 48.13 81.14 -71.41
C LYS A 494 48.83 80.59 -72.65
N MET A 495 49.91 79.82 -72.46
CA MET A 495 50.64 79.12 -73.52
C MET A 495 50.03 77.75 -73.82
N LYS A 496 49.08 77.26 -72.99
CA LYS A 496 48.36 75.99 -73.19
C LYS A 496 47.14 76.09 -74.11
N SER A 497 46.37 77.18 -74.03
CA SER A 497 45.09 77.31 -74.75
C SER A 497 45.24 77.56 -76.25
N LYS A 498 46.21 78.40 -76.66
CA LYS A 498 46.44 78.79 -78.06
C LYS A 498 46.86 77.62 -78.98
N PRO A 499 47.79 76.72 -78.59
CA PRO A 499 48.14 75.56 -79.40
C PRO A 499 47.08 74.45 -79.40
N LYS A 500 46.37 74.21 -78.28
CA LYS A 500 45.32 73.18 -78.16
C LYS A 500 44.12 73.47 -79.09
N ALA A 501 43.69 74.73 -79.16
CA ALA A 501 42.58 75.16 -80.01
C ALA A 501 42.91 75.22 -81.51
N ASN A 502 44.12 75.66 -81.88
CA ASN A 502 44.47 75.91 -83.28
C ASN A 502 45.14 74.72 -83.99
N PHE A 503 45.85 73.85 -83.26
CA PHE A 503 46.66 72.78 -83.86
C PHE A 503 46.24 71.37 -83.43
N ILE A 504 46.08 71.10 -82.12
CA ILE A 504 45.90 69.71 -81.61
C ILE A 504 44.52 69.11 -81.94
N ASN A 505 43.46 69.92 -81.89
CA ASN A 505 42.09 69.49 -82.20
C ASN A 505 41.80 69.39 -83.72
N ASN A 506 42.70 69.87 -84.58
CA ASN A 506 42.48 69.84 -86.03
C ASN A 506 42.78 68.43 -86.58
N PRO A 507 41.84 67.77 -87.30
CA PRO A 507 42.04 66.41 -87.81
C PRO A 507 43.24 66.26 -88.77
N LYS A 508 43.77 67.36 -89.33
CA LYS A 508 45.00 67.35 -90.14
C LYS A 508 46.29 67.20 -89.31
N PHE A 509 46.25 67.37 -87.99
CA PHE A 509 47.39 67.31 -87.05
C PHE A 509 47.42 65.98 -86.28
N GLN A 510 47.14 64.87 -86.97
CA GLN A 510 47.30 63.53 -86.41
C GLN A 510 48.60 62.90 -86.93
N PRO A 511 49.37 62.17 -86.09
CA PRO A 511 50.63 61.56 -86.50
C PRO A 511 50.50 60.68 -87.76
N GLU A 512 49.37 59.99 -87.91
CA GLU A 512 49.06 59.12 -89.05
C GLU A 512 48.85 59.89 -90.37
N VAL A 513 48.23 61.07 -90.30
CA VAL A 513 47.99 61.91 -91.48
C VAL A 513 49.28 62.59 -91.93
N VAL A 514 50.14 62.99 -90.98
CA VAL A 514 51.45 63.61 -91.26
C VAL A 514 52.46 62.59 -91.81
N GLU A 515 52.36 61.32 -91.42
CA GLU A 515 53.22 60.23 -91.93
C GLU A 515 53.15 60.06 -93.45
N SER A 516 51.98 60.29 -94.04
CA SER A 516 51.77 60.18 -95.48
C SER A 516 52.62 61.15 -96.31
N VAL A 517 53.09 62.24 -95.71
CA VAL A 517 53.85 63.31 -96.38
C VAL A 517 55.31 63.34 -95.94
N SER A 518 55.61 63.09 -94.66
CA SER A 518 56.98 62.96 -94.18
C SER A 518 57.02 62.21 -92.86
N LYS A 519 57.81 61.12 -92.82
CA LYS A 519 58.06 60.36 -91.58
C LYS A 519 58.78 61.22 -90.53
N ALA A 520 59.67 62.10 -90.96
CA ALA A 520 60.38 63.02 -90.06
C ALA A 520 59.47 64.12 -89.45
N ALA A 521 58.38 64.50 -90.12
CA ALA A 521 57.41 65.43 -89.54
C ALA A 521 56.45 64.75 -88.53
N LYS A 522 56.28 63.42 -88.62
CA LYS A 522 55.46 62.62 -87.69
C LYS A 522 56.03 62.63 -86.27
N SER A 523 57.35 62.43 -86.12
CA SER A 523 58.02 62.40 -84.81
C SER A 523 57.87 63.75 -84.08
N LEU A 524 58.06 64.87 -84.78
CA LEU A 524 57.82 66.21 -84.21
C LEU A 524 56.35 66.48 -83.85
N CYS A 525 55.40 66.01 -84.66
CA CYS A 525 53.97 66.12 -84.36
C CYS A 525 53.57 65.31 -83.10
N GLN A 526 54.11 64.10 -82.97
CA GLN A 526 53.85 63.21 -81.84
C GLN A 526 54.45 63.76 -80.53
N TRP A 527 55.65 64.33 -80.58
CA TRP A 527 56.28 65.00 -79.44
C TRP A 527 55.46 66.19 -78.92
N VAL A 528 54.98 67.07 -79.81
CA VAL A 528 54.13 68.21 -79.41
C VAL A 528 52.86 67.73 -78.71
N ARG A 529 52.17 66.70 -79.23
CA ARG A 529 50.95 66.18 -78.57
C ARG A 529 51.25 65.54 -77.21
N ALA A 530 52.34 64.77 -77.11
CA ALA A 530 52.74 64.11 -75.87
C ALA A 530 53.06 65.11 -74.74
N LEU A 531 53.69 66.25 -75.08
CA LEU A 531 53.99 67.31 -74.11
C LEU A 531 52.71 67.93 -73.50
N PHE A 532 51.65 68.08 -74.29
CA PHE A 532 50.37 68.59 -73.79
C PHE A 532 49.65 67.60 -72.90
N ASP A 533 49.59 66.32 -73.30
CA ASP A 533 48.94 65.26 -72.51
C ASP A 533 49.66 65.06 -71.16
N TYR A 534 51.00 65.15 -71.14
CA TYR A 534 51.77 65.12 -69.89
C TYR A 534 51.38 66.24 -68.91
N SER A 535 51.24 67.47 -69.41
CA SER A 535 50.94 68.64 -68.56
C SER A 535 49.54 68.63 -67.92
N GLU A 536 48.56 67.97 -68.55
CA GLU A 536 47.19 67.84 -68.04
C GLU A 536 47.13 66.78 -66.92
N VAL A 537 47.94 65.71 -67.06
CA VAL A 537 47.98 64.62 -66.08
C VAL A 537 48.78 64.99 -64.82
N TYR A 538 49.86 65.77 -64.95
CA TYR A 538 50.66 66.22 -63.80
C TYR A 538 49.85 67.05 -62.78
N GLN A 539 48.93 67.91 -63.24
CA GLN A 539 48.07 68.69 -62.33
C GLN A 539 47.07 67.81 -61.55
N GLN A 540 46.55 66.73 -62.14
CA GLN A 540 45.65 65.82 -61.42
C GLN A 540 46.40 65.02 -60.34
N HIS A 541 47.64 64.62 -60.62
CA HIS A 541 48.45 63.84 -59.69
C HIS A 541 48.82 64.62 -58.41
N ILE A 542 49.15 65.92 -58.50
CA ILE A 542 49.45 66.75 -57.32
C ILE A 542 48.25 66.90 -56.39
N LYS A 543 47.03 67.06 -56.94
CA LYS A 543 45.80 67.15 -56.13
C LYS A 543 45.51 65.84 -55.37
N ASN A 544 45.77 64.68 -55.98
CA ASN A 544 45.50 63.39 -55.36
C ASN A 544 46.48 63.08 -54.19
N ILE A 545 47.76 63.48 -54.30
CA ILE A 545 48.75 63.29 -53.22
C ILE A 545 48.40 64.12 -51.97
N SER A 546 47.86 65.34 -52.13
CA SER A 546 47.43 66.13 -50.97
C SER A 546 46.25 65.52 -50.21
N ILE A 547 45.34 64.83 -50.91
CA ILE A 547 44.16 64.21 -50.30
C ILE A 547 44.56 62.95 -49.52
N GLN A 548 45.44 62.10 -50.07
CA GLN A 548 45.94 60.91 -49.37
C GLN A 548 46.72 61.26 -48.08
N ARG A 549 47.46 62.37 -48.04
CA ARG A 549 48.19 62.79 -46.83
C ARG A 549 47.25 63.19 -45.69
N ASN A 550 46.14 63.87 -46.00
CA ASN A 550 45.17 64.27 -44.99
C ASN A 550 44.39 63.07 -44.44
N LEU A 551 44.09 62.07 -45.27
CA LEU A 551 43.39 60.85 -44.86
C LEU A 551 44.22 59.97 -43.92
N ASN A 552 45.52 59.84 -44.15
CA ASN A 552 46.40 59.07 -43.25
C ASN A 552 46.53 59.73 -41.86
N GLN A 553 46.46 61.06 -41.76
CA GLN A 553 46.46 61.75 -40.47
C GLN A 553 45.16 61.58 -39.68
N ILE A 554 44.01 61.41 -40.37
CA ILE A 554 42.73 61.14 -39.70
C ILE A 554 42.70 59.72 -39.14
N ASN A 555 43.18 58.73 -39.90
CA ASN A 555 43.22 57.34 -39.44
C ASN A 555 44.17 57.09 -38.26
N GLU A 556 45.28 57.84 -38.13
CA GLU A 556 46.18 57.75 -36.96
C GLU A 556 45.61 58.41 -35.70
N TYR A 557 44.60 59.27 -35.80
CA TYR A 557 44.00 59.93 -34.63
C TYR A 557 42.87 59.10 -33.98
N TYR A 558 42.34 58.10 -34.70
CA TYR A 558 41.20 57.27 -34.27
C TYR A 558 41.53 55.78 -34.06
N GLN A 559 42.79 55.37 -34.21
CA GLN A 559 43.34 54.12 -33.64
C GLN A 559 44.06 54.42 -32.34
#